data_AF-A0A812RKA1-F1
#
_entry.id   AF-A0A812RKA1-F1
#
_cell.length_a   1.000
_cell.length_b   1.000
_cell.length_c   1.000
_cell.angle_alpha   90.00
_cell.angle_beta   90.00
_cell.angle_gamma   90.00
#
_symmetry.space_group_name_H-M   'P 1'
#
loop_
_entity.id
_entity.type
_entity.pdbx_description
1 polymer ?
#
loop_
_entity_poly.entity_id
_entity_poly.type
_entity_poly.pdbx_seq_one_letter_code
_entity_poly.pdbx_strand_id
1 'polypeptide(L)'
;NTADALTRLGVLSRASAVVSSDLLRASQTADIIAAASTKKLVRAKDKGFREINFGQLQGTSSDSPDSKALQAANVSAWLQGDLSKGFPDGEDGQSLMSRSLSALRQAAKLGEVVIVVAHGGMIRWSAAQIESGEAPLRRGEPFSERGVALVKQPVVNCSCSTVIYDHDSDSFHAEAWFADLQSVSQVNAVKAKDDSG
;
A
#
# COMPACT_ATOMS: atom_id res chain seq x y z
N ASN A 1 -19.30 -6.22 -0.87
CA ASN A 1 -18.41 -5.07 -1.19
C ASN A 1 -17.18 -5.12 -0.26
N THR A 2 -16.21 -4.19 -0.34
CA THR A 2 -15.00 -4.22 0.51
C THR A 2 -15.30 -4.15 2.00
N ALA A 3 -16.27 -3.32 2.41
CA ALA A 3 -16.66 -3.19 3.82
C ALA A 3 -17.24 -4.51 4.36
N ASP A 4 -18.10 -5.19 3.60
CA ASP A 4 -18.65 -6.50 4.00
C ASP A 4 -17.55 -7.55 4.20
N ALA A 5 -16.54 -7.55 3.33
CA ALA A 5 -15.41 -8.47 3.44
C ALA A 5 -14.60 -8.20 4.71
N LEU A 6 -14.28 -6.93 5.00
CA LEU A 6 -13.56 -6.55 6.22
C LEU A 6 -14.36 -6.83 7.49
N THR A 7 -15.70 -6.71 7.45
CA THR A 7 -16.58 -7.13 8.55
C THR A 7 -16.54 -8.64 8.74
N ARG A 8 -16.71 -9.43 7.67
CA ARG A 8 -16.69 -10.90 7.70
C ARG A 8 -15.36 -11.46 8.23
N LEU A 9 -14.25 -10.79 7.91
CA LEU A 9 -12.91 -11.15 8.37
C LEU A 9 -12.61 -10.68 9.80
N GLY A 10 -13.53 -9.97 10.45
CA GLY A 10 -13.32 -9.45 11.81
C GLY A 10 -12.29 -8.32 11.90
N VAL A 11 -11.86 -7.75 10.77
CA VAL A 11 -10.90 -6.63 10.74
C VAL A 11 -11.57 -5.37 11.29
N LEU A 12 -12.81 -5.09 10.91
CA LEU A 12 -13.51 -3.86 11.31
C LEU A 12 -13.80 -3.78 12.82
N SER A 13 -13.99 -4.90 13.50
CA SER A 13 -14.22 -4.93 14.95
C SER A 13 -12.94 -4.66 15.75
N ARG A 14 -11.75 -4.83 15.14
CA ARG A 14 -10.44 -4.56 15.74
C ARG A 14 -9.83 -3.24 15.30
N ALA A 15 -10.28 -2.70 14.17
CA ALA A 15 -9.77 -1.44 13.63
C ALA A 15 -9.93 -0.29 14.64
N SER A 16 -8.89 0.53 14.76
CA SER A 16 -8.89 1.78 15.52
C SER A 16 -9.02 3.00 14.60
N ALA A 17 -8.51 2.89 13.37
CA ALA A 17 -8.53 3.96 12.39
C ALA A 17 -8.75 3.45 10.96
N VAL A 18 -9.32 4.33 10.12
CA VAL A 18 -9.35 4.21 8.67
C VAL A 18 -8.69 5.46 8.07
N VAL A 19 -7.52 5.28 7.48
CA VAL A 19 -6.78 6.34 6.80
C VAL A 19 -6.83 6.11 5.30
N SER A 20 -6.83 7.18 4.50
CA SER A 20 -6.88 7.02 3.05
C SER A 20 -6.09 8.09 2.34
N SER A 21 -5.80 7.84 1.06
CA SER A 21 -5.54 8.93 0.13
C SER A 21 -6.69 9.94 0.15
N ASP A 22 -6.35 11.22 -0.08
CA ASP A 22 -7.33 12.29 -0.22
C ASP A 22 -8.02 12.32 -1.59
N LEU A 23 -7.57 11.52 -2.56
CA LEU A 23 -8.25 11.36 -3.84
C LEU A 23 -9.62 10.73 -3.65
N LEU A 24 -10.63 11.28 -4.34
CA LEU A 24 -12.04 11.01 -4.10
C LEU A 24 -12.35 9.50 -4.04
N ARG A 25 -11.88 8.72 -5.02
CA ARG A 25 -12.08 7.27 -5.12
C ARG A 25 -11.66 6.51 -3.86
N ALA A 26 -10.51 6.85 -3.27
CA ALA A 26 -10.01 6.19 -2.08
C ALA A 26 -10.72 6.72 -0.82
N SER A 27 -10.96 8.03 -0.76
CA SER A 27 -11.64 8.63 0.38
C SER A 27 -13.08 8.15 0.54
N GLN A 28 -13.84 8.00 -0.56
CA GLN A 28 -15.21 7.50 -0.53
C GLN A 28 -15.26 6.03 -0.09
N THR A 29 -14.34 5.20 -0.58
CA THR A 29 -14.22 3.81 -0.10
C THR A 29 -13.91 3.75 1.39
N ALA A 30 -13.00 4.59 1.88
CA ALA A 30 -12.68 4.67 3.31
C ALA A 30 -13.87 5.15 4.16
N ASP A 31 -14.67 6.09 3.65
CA ASP A 31 -15.87 6.58 4.34
C ASP A 31 -16.94 5.48 4.44
N ILE A 32 -17.12 4.68 3.38
CA ILE A 32 -18.01 3.50 3.38
C ILE A 32 -17.52 2.45 4.40
N ILE A 33 -16.22 2.17 4.43
CA ILE A 33 -15.62 1.22 5.37
C ILE A 33 -15.82 1.69 6.82
N ALA A 34 -15.57 2.99 7.08
CA ALA A 34 -15.75 3.55 8.42
C ALA A 34 -17.22 3.53 8.87
N ALA A 35 -18.16 3.82 7.98
CA ALA A 35 -19.59 3.78 8.27
C ALA A 35 -20.13 2.37 8.55
N ALA A 36 -19.47 1.33 8.04
CA ALA A 36 -19.86 -0.06 8.27
C ALA A 36 -19.39 -0.60 9.64
N SER A 37 -18.49 0.10 10.34
CA SER A 37 -18.03 -0.33 11.66
C SER A 37 -19.07 -0.05 12.74
N THR A 38 -19.21 -0.98 13.68
CA THR A 38 -20.02 -0.78 14.90
C THR A 38 -19.31 0.09 15.94
N LYS A 39 -18.02 0.37 15.74
CA LYS A 39 -17.20 1.24 16.60
C LYS A 39 -16.95 2.59 15.93
N LYS A 40 -16.75 3.63 16.73
CA LYS A 40 -16.30 4.93 16.21
C LYS A 40 -14.81 4.84 15.85
N LEU A 41 -14.52 4.74 14.56
CA LEU A 41 -13.15 4.71 14.04
C LEU A 41 -12.60 6.13 13.86
N VAL A 42 -11.30 6.33 14.09
CA VAL A 42 -10.61 7.54 13.68
C VAL A 42 -10.56 7.58 12.14
N ARG A 43 -11.00 8.68 11.53
CA ARG A 43 -11.02 8.86 10.08
C ARG A 43 -10.09 10.00 9.68
N ALA A 44 -9.10 9.72 8.82
CA ALA A 44 -8.12 10.72 8.38
C ALA A 44 -7.72 10.57 6.90
N LYS A 45 -7.45 11.69 6.23
CA LYS A 45 -6.91 11.68 4.86
C LYS A 45 -5.42 12.05 4.91
N ASP A 46 -4.61 11.36 4.13
CA ASP A 46 -3.18 11.62 4.02
C ASP A 46 -2.76 11.63 2.54
N LYS A 47 -2.02 12.69 2.14
CA LYS A 47 -1.50 12.84 0.78
C LYS A 47 -0.38 11.85 0.48
N GLY A 48 0.31 11.33 1.49
CA GLY A 48 1.33 10.29 1.34
C GLY A 48 0.80 9.00 0.75
N PHE A 49 -0.53 8.77 0.81
CA PHE A 49 -1.20 7.61 0.19
C PHE A 49 -1.70 7.85 -1.23
N ARG A 50 -1.42 9.01 -1.86
CA ARG A 50 -1.80 9.27 -3.25
C ARG A 50 -1.15 8.28 -4.21
N GLU A 51 -1.85 8.04 -5.33
CA GLU A 51 -1.28 7.28 -6.45
C GLU A 51 -0.06 8.00 -7.02
N ILE A 52 0.70 7.27 -7.82
CA ILE A 52 1.83 7.83 -8.52
C ILE A 52 1.43 9.10 -9.28
N ASN A 53 2.18 10.18 -9.06
CA ASN A 53 2.03 11.38 -9.87
C ASN A 53 2.69 11.17 -11.23
N PHE A 54 1.88 10.81 -12.21
CA PHE A 54 2.34 10.57 -13.59
C PHE A 54 2.67 11.85 -14.38
N GLY A 55 2.58 13.03 -13.76
CA GLY A 55 2.98 14.30 -14.37
C GLY A 55 2.28 14.57 -15.69
N GLN A 56 3.05 14.77 -16.77
CA GLN A 56 2.54 15.01 -18.12
C GLN A 56 1.65 13.88 -18.67
N LEU A 57 1.74 12.66 -18.13
CA LEU A 57 0.87 11.56 -18.55
C LEU A 57 -0.50 11.57 -17.85
N GLN A 58 -0.76 12.49 -16.92
CA GLN A 58 -2.09 12.60 -16.30
C GLN A 58 -3.15 12.93 -17.35
N GLY A 59 -4.27 12.19 -17.30
CA GLY A 59 -5.36 12.33 -18.26
C GLY A 59 -5.11 11.65 -19.62
N THR A 60 -3.92 11.10 -19.85
CA THR A 60 -3.65 10.26 -21.02
C THR A 60 -4.17 8.84 -20.79
N SER A 61 -4.42 8.12 -21.88
CA SER A 61 -4.69 6.69 -21.78
C SER A 61 -3.45 5.95 -21.31
N SER A 62 -3.60 5.14 -20.27
CA SER A 62 -2.55 4.21 -19.80
C SER A 62 -2.14 3.21 -20.89
N ASP A 63 -2.99 3.01 -21.89
CA ASP A 63 -2.72 2.10 -23.00
C ASP A 63 -1.99 2.72 -24.18
N SER A 64 -1.79 4.04 -24.17
CA SER A 64 -1.04 4.72 -25.23
C SER A 64 0.40 4.22 -25.28
N PRO A 65 1.02 4.14 -26.48
CA PRO A 65 2.41 3.71 -26.62
C PRO A 65 3.39 4.51 -25.75
N ASP A 66 3.20 5.83 -25.68
CA ASP A 66 4.06 6.73 -24.91
C ASP A 66 3.94 6.49 -23.41
N SER A 67 2.71 6.35 -22.89
CA SER A 67 2.47 6.02 -21.48
C SER A 67 3.06 4.66 -21.11
N LYS A 68 2.95 3.66 -21.99
CA LYS A 68 3.53 2.33 -21.77
C LYS A 68 5.05 2.36 -21.78
N ALA A 69 5.65 3.06 -22.75
CA ALA A 69 7.10 3.16 -22.88
C ALA A 69 7.73 3.86 -21.66
N LEU A 70 7.17 4.99 -21.24
CA LEU A 70 7.70 5.74 -20.10
C LEU A 70 7.49 4.99 -18.77
N GLN A 71 6.33 4.36 -18.56
CA GLN A 71 6.11 3.52 -17.38
C GLN A 71 7.07 2.33 -17.36
N ALA A 72 7.27 1.63 -18.47
CA ALA A 72 8.21 0.52 -18.55
C ALA A 72 9.65 0.96 -18.27
N ALA A 73 10.07 2.12 -18.80
CA ALA A 73 11.38 2.68 -18.54
C ALA A 73 11.59 3.02 -17.06
N ASN A 74 10.62 3.69 -16.43
CA ASN A 74 10.68 4.03 -15.00
C ASN A 74 10.64 2.78 -14.12
N VAL A 75 9.74 1.82 -14.39
CA VAL A 75 9.70 0.55 -13.66
C VAL A 75 11.03 -0.20 -13.75
N SER A 76 11.62 -0.28 -14.95
CA SER A 76 12.92 -0.92 -15.16
C SER A 76 14.02 -0.22 -14.34
N ALA A 77 14.12 1.10 -14.45
CA ALA A 77 15.09 1.89 -13.73
C ALA A 77 14.96 1.74 -12.20
N TRP A 78 13.73 1.82 -11.69
CA TRP A 78 13.46 1.69 -10.26
C TRP A 78 13.80 0.31 -9.75
N LEU A 79 13.45 -0.76 -10.46
CA LEU A 79 13.83 -2.13 -10.10
C LEU A 79 15.34 -2.36 -10.06
N GLN A 80 16.12 -1.60 -10.84
CA GLN A 80 17.59 -1.60 -10.82
C GLN A 80 18.19 -0.62 -9.80
N GLY A 81 17.37 0.00 -8.94
CA GLY A 81 17.82 0.91 -7.89
C GLY A 81 18.04 2.36 -8.34
N ASP A 82 17.70 2.74 -9.58
CA ASP A 82 17.71 4.13 -10.02
C ASP A 82 16.36 4.81 -9.74
N LEU A 83 16.11 5.08 -8.46
CA LEU A 83 14.91 5.76 -7.97
C LEU A 83 14.86 7.27 -8.32
N SER A 84 15.92 7.82 -8.93
CA SER A 84 15.97 9.22 -9.36
C SER A 84 15.26 9.45 -10.70
N LYS A 85 14.94 8.38 -11.44
CA LYS A 85 14.08 8.45 -12.61
C LYS A 85 12.64 8.70 -12.19
N GLY A 86 11.91 9.43 -13.00
CA GLY A 86 10.54 9.80 -12.70
C GLY A 86 9.75 10.19 -13.93
N PHE A 87 8.50 10.57 -13.70
CA PHE A 87 7.65 11.11 -14.74
C PHE A 87 7.93 12.61 -14.90
N PRO A 88 8.08 13.15 -16.13
CA PRO A 88 8.20 14.59 -16.34
C PRO A 88 7.03 15.35 -15.70
N ASP A 89 7.33 16.39 -14.92
CA ASP A 89 6.38 17.14 -14.08
C ASP A 89 5.59 16.28 -13.08
N GLY A 90 6.06 15.06 -12.84
CA GLY A 90 5.49 14.07 -11.96
C GLY A 90 6.39 13.77 -10.78
N GLU A 91 6.30 12.55 -10.27
CA GLU A 91 7.19 12.07 -9.21
C GLU A 91 8.24 11.09 -9.73
N ASP A 92 9.37 11.06 -9.02
CA ASP A 92 10.38 10.02 -9.12
C ASP A 92 10.12 8.90 -8.09
N GLY A 93 10.85 7.80 -8.23
CA GLY A 93 10.74 6.66 -7.33
C GLY A 93 11.11 7.03 -5.90
N GLN A 94 12.10 7.89 -5.71
CA GLN A 94 12.57 8.30 -4.38
C GLN A 94 11.49 9.05 -3.61
N SER A 95 10.82 10.01 -4.26
CA SER A 95 9.72 10.78 -3.68
C SER A 95 8.55 9.88 -3.33
N LEU A 96 8.19 8.95 -4.24
CA LEU A 96 7.13 7.96 -3.99
C LEU A 96 7.43 7.12 -2.75
N MET A 97 8.61 6.50 -2.67
CA MET A 97 8.96 5.63 -1.54
C MET A 97 9.00 6.39 -0.23
N SER A 98 9.66 7.56 -0.23
CA SER A 98 9.82 8.39 0.97
C SER A 98 8.47 8.81 1.54
N ARG A 99 7.56 9.35 0.71
CA ARG A 99 6.24 9.79 1.19
C ARG A 99 5.36 8.62 1.63
N SER A 100 5.47 7.48 0.94
CA SER A 100 4.65 6.30 1.17
C SER A 100 4.99 5.62 2.48
N LEU A 101 6.28 5.31 2.71
CA LEU A 101 6.72 4.69 3.96
C LEU A 101 6.54 5.62 5.15
N SER A 102 6.82 6.92 4.99
CA SER A 102 6.56 7.89 6.05
C SER A 102 5.07 7.90 6.45
N ALA A 103 4.16 7.90 5.48
CA ALA A 103 2.73 7.89 5.78
C ALA A 103 2.27 6.57 6.42
N LEU A 104 2.81 5.43 5.99
CA LEU A 104 2.54 4.13 6.62
C LEU A 104 2.99 4.11 8.09
N ARG A 105 4.19 4.61 8.41
CA ARG A 105 4.68 4.69 9.81
C ARG A 105 3.82 5.61 10.66
N GLN A 106 3.34 6.72 10.11
CA GLN A 106 2.44 7.63 10.83
C GLN A 106 1.06 7.00 11.04
N ALA A 107 0.55 6.27 10.06
CA ALA A 107 -0.71 5.55 10.18
C ALA A 107 -0.62 4.43 11.22
N ALA A 108 0.49 3.68 11.29
CA ALA A 108 0.68 2.60 12.26
C ALA A 108 0.61 3.05 13.72
N LYS A 109 0.85 4.34 14.00
CA LYS A 109 0.75 4.94 15.34
C LYS A 109 -0.69 5.24 15.78
N LEU A 110 -1.69 5.01 14.91
CA LEU A 110 -3.10 5.34 15.20
C LEU A 110 -3.86 4.23 15.94
N GLY A 111 -3.22 3.09 16.21
CA GLY A 111 -3.78 2.00 17.01
C GLY A 111 -3.33 0.61 16.53
N GLU A 112 -3.85 -0.44 17.16
CA GLU A 112 -3.43 -1.83 16.90
C GLU A 112 -3.70 -2.28 15.46
N VAL A 113 -4.90 -1.95 14.94
CA VAL A 113 -5.28 -2.27 13.56
C VAL A 113 -5.71 -0.99 12.86
N VAL A 114 -5.04 -0.67 11.76
CA VAL A 114 -5.30 0.52 10.95
C VAL A 114 -5.56 0.11 9.52
N ILE A 115 -6.72 0.51 8.99
CA ILE A 115 -7.09 0.24 7.60
C ILE A 115 -6.59 1.41 6.75
N VAL A 116 -5.74 1.13 5.78
CA VAL A 116 -5.26 2.12 4.81
C VAL A 116 -5.90 1.87 3.44
N VAL A 117 -6.56 2.89 2.89
CA VAL A 117 -7.15 2.85 1.54
C VAL A 117 -6.33 3.72 0.59
N ALA A 118 -5.58 3.09 -0.31
CA ALA A 118 -4.65 3.75 -1.22
C ALA A 118 -4.84 3.27 -2.67
N HIS A 119 -3.76 3.19 -3.45
CA HIS A 119 -3.80 2.90 -4.89
C HIS A 119 -2.73 1.89 -5.30
N GLY A 120 -2.92 1.29 -6.47
CA GLY A 120 -2.14 0.13 -6.90
C GLY A 120 -0.66 0.42 -7.05
N GLY A 121 -0.28 1.55 -7.66
CA GLY A 121 1.12 1.92 -7.84
C GLY A 121 1.82 2.17 -6.49
N MET A 122 1.19 2.99 -5.64
CA MET A 122 1.70 3.28 -4.30
C MET A 122 1.86 2.03 -3.42
N ILE A 123 0.85 1.15 -3.36
CA ILE A 123 0.92 -0.08 -2.56
C ILE A 123 2.03 -0.99 -3.10
N ARG A 124 2.12 -1.12 -4.42
CA ARG A 124 3.06 -2.05 -5.06
C ARG A 124 4.52 -1.68 -4.82
N TRP A 125 4.83 -0.40 -4.92
CA TRP A 125 6.18 0.07 -4.68
C TRP A 125 6.53 0.08 -3.19
N SER A 126 5.56 0.37 -2.32
CA SER A 126 5.75 0.20 -0.86
C SER A 126 6.04 -1.26 -0.50
N ALA A 127 5.32 -2.21 -1.10
CA ALA A 127 5.53 -3.64 -0.90
C ALA A 127 6.94 -4.07 -1.32
N ALA A 128 7.39 -3.63 -2.50
CA ALA A 128 8.73 -3.92 -2.98
C ALA A 128 9.81 -3.35 -2.06
N GLN A 129 9.60 -2.14 -1.54
CA GLN A 129 10.55 -1.46 -0.67
C GLN A 129 10.63 -2.13 0.71
N ILE A 130 9.48 -2.56 1.27
CA ILE A 130 9.42 -3.30 2.53
C ILE A 130 10.16 -4.63 2.40
N GLU A 131 9.91 -5.38 1.32
CA GLU A 131 10.58 -6.66 1.03
C GLU A 131 12.05 -6.51 0.59
N SER A 132 12.52 -5.28 0.43
CA SER A 132 13.92 -4.95 0.18
C SER A 132 14.60 -4.32 1.41
N GLY A 133 13.95 -4.36 2.59
CA GLY A 133 14.52 -3.95 3.86
C GLY A 133 14.37 -2.46 4.20
N GLU A 134 13.50 -1.74 3.49
CA GLU A 134 13.07 -0.34 3.74
C GLU A 134 14.12 0.76 3.65
N ALA A 135 15.40 0.44 3.89
CA ALA A 135 16.50 1.36 3.76
C ALA A 135 16.50 2.00 2.35
N PRO A 136 16.82 3.30 2.23
CA PRO A 136 17.02 3.90 0.92
C PRO A 136 17.99 3.02 0.12
N LEU A 137 17.52 2.50 -1.02
CA LEU A 137 18.37 1.69 -1.87
C LEU A 137 19.58 2.52 -2.28
N ARG A 138 20.78 1.95 -2.16
CA ARG A 138 21.96 2.60 -2.70
C ARG A 138 21.78 2.69 -4.20
N ARG A 139 22.21 3.80 -4.81
CA ARG A 139 22.08 3.96 -6.26
C ARG A 139 22.75 2.78 -6.98
N GLY A 140 21.99 2.09 -7.82
CA GLY A 140 22.45 0.91 -8.56
C GLY A 140 22.35 -0.42 -7.79
N GLU A 141 21.85 -0.41 -6.56
CA GLU A 141 21.48 -1.62 -5.84
C GLU A 141 20.03 -2.01 -6.22
N PRO A 142 19.82 -3.15 -6.90
CA PRO A 142 18.50 -3.55 -7.34
C PRO A 142 17.60 -3.93 -6.15
N PHE A 143 16.29 -3.89 -6.40
CA PHE A 143 15.32 -4.47 -5.47
C PHE A 143 15.58 -5.97 -5.25
N SER A 144 15.17 -6.49 -4.09
CA SER A 144 15.24 -7.93 -3.82
C SER A 144 14.45 -8.72 -4.86
N GLU A 145 14.79 -10.00 -5.08
CA GLU A 145 14.05 -10.88 -6.00
C GLU A 145 12.55 -10.90 -5.65
N ARG A 146 12.24 -10.87 -4.35
CA ARG A 146 10.87 -10.79 -3.85
C ARG A 146 10.20 -9.47 -4.21
N GLY A 147 10.89 -8.34 -4.03
CA GLY A 147 10.39 -7.03 -4.44
C GLY A 147 10.11 -6.94 -5.94
N VAL A 148 11.02 -7.46 -6.77
CA VAL A 148 10.85 -7.55 -8.23
C VAL A 148 9.60 -8.38 -8.59
N ALA A 149 9.40 -9.52 -7.94
CA ALA A 149 8.24 -10.38 -8.18
C ALA A 149 6.92 -9.66 -7.84
N LEU A 150 6.88 -8.93 -6.71
CA LEU A 150 5.71 -8.16 -6.28
C LEU A 150 5.39 -7.00 -7.23
N VAL A 151 6.39 -6.37 -7.86
CA VAL A 151 6.13 -5.33 -8.87
C VAL A 151 5.51 -5.92 -10.14
N LYS A 152 5.85 -7.16 -10.50
CA LYS A 152 5.41 -7.76 -11.77
C LYS A 152 4.11 -8.55 -11.67
N GLN A 153 3.69 -8.94 -10.46
CA GLN A 153 2.50 -9.79 -10.34
C GLN A 153 1.20 -9.06 -10.74
N PRO A 154 0.24 -9.75 -11.37
CA PRO A 154 -1.11 -9.24 -11.52
C PRO A 154 -1.73 -8.94 -10.15
N VAL A 155 -2.51 -7.87 -10.07
CA VAL A 155 -3.23 -7.48 -8.86
C VAL A 155 -4.68 -7.28 -9.22
N VAL A 156 -5.58 -7.91 -8.47
CA VAL A 156 -7.02 -7.73 -8.63
C VAL A 156 -7.48 -6.43 -7.97
N ASN A 157 -8.56 -5.86 -8.51
CA ASN A 157 -9.23 -4.74 -7.87
C ASN A 157 -9.70 -5.12 -6.48
N CYS A 158 -9.57 -4.18 -5.52
CA CYS A 158 -9.91 -4.40 -4.11
C CYS A 158 -9.13 -5.54 -3.43
N SER A 159 -7.90 -5.80 -3.88
CA SER A 159 -6.97 -6.62 -3.11
C SER A 159 -6.58 -5.94 -1.78
N CYS A 160 -6.14 -6.75 -0.82
CA CYS A 160 -5.69 -6.33 0.49
C CYS A 160 -4.27 -6.83 0.75
N SER A 161 -3.48 -5.99 1.41
CA SER A 161 -2.17 -6.38 1.92
C SER A 161 -2.15 -6.16 3.42
N THR A 162 -1.51 -7.07 4.14
CA THR A 162 -1.39 -7.02 5.59
C THR A 162 0.08 -6.95 5.93
N VAL A 163 0.44 -5.89 6.67
CA VAL A 163 1.78 -5.68 7.21
C VAL A 163 1.67 -5.41 8.71
N ILE A 164 2.63 -5.93 9.46
CA ILE A 164 2.85 -5.64 10.87
C ILE A 164 3.94 -4.57 10.93
N TYR A 165 3.72 -3.52 11.71
CA TYR A 165 4.74 -2.53 12.02
C TYR A 165 5.31 -2.83 13.40
N ASP A 166 6.61 -3.09 13.45
CA ASP A 166 7.36 -3.27 14.70
C ASP A 166 7.84 -1.89 15.17
N HIS A 167 7.34 -1.50 16.34
CA HIS A 167 7.64 -0.20 16.95
C HIS A 167 9.05 -0.12 17.53
N ASP A 168 9.66 -1.25 17.89
CA ASP A 168 10.99 -1.28 18.50
C ASP A 168 12.08 -1.17 17.44
N SER A 169 11.89 -1.83 16.29
CA SER A 169 12.83 -1.78 15.15
C SER A 169 12.51 -0.72 14.10
N ASP A 170 11.36 -0.03 14.19
CA ASP A 170 10.86 0.93 13.19
C ASP A 170 10.75 0.34 11.77
N SER A 171 10.31 -0.92 11.67
CA SER A 171 10.25 -1.69 10.43
C SER A 171 8.90 -2.38 10.20
N PHE A 172 8.61 -2.72 8.95
CA PHE A 172 7.45 -3.47 8.52
C PHE A 172 7.79 -4.93 8.20
N HIS A 173 6.89 -5.83 8.60
CA HIS A 173 6.91 -7.24 8.24
C HIS A 173 5.63 -7.58 7.51
N ALA A 174 5.75 -8.14 6.31
CA ALA A 174 4.59 -8.53 5.53
C ALA A 174 4.02 -9.87 6.00
N GLU A 175 2.71 -9.92 6.24
CA GLU A 175 1.98 -11.19 6.38
C GLU A 175 1.42 -11.64 5.02
N ALA A 176 0.90 -10.70 4.23
CA ALA A 176 0.30 -10.98 2.94
C ALA A 176 0.36 -9.76 2.00
N TRP A 177 0.57 -10.01 0.71
CA TRP A 177 0.52 -8.99 -0.32
C TRP A 177 -0.58 -9.30 -1.33
N PHE A 178 -1.39 -8.29 -1.63
CA PHE A 178 -2.41 -8.30 -2.69
C PHE A 178 -3.37 -9.49 -2.65
N ALA A 179 -3.70 -9.99 -1.46
CA ALA A 179 -4.69 -11.03 -1.26
C ALA A 179 -6.06 -10.57 -1.74
N ASP A 180 -6.80 -11.44 -2.41
CA ASP A 180 -8.17 -11.14 -2.84
C ASP A 180 -9.13 -11.25 -1.65
N LEU A 181 -9.65 -10.11 -1.20
CA LEU A 181 -10.60 -10.03 -0.08
C LEU A 181 -11.86 -10.88 -0.25
N GLN A 182 -12.23 -11.25 -1.48
CA GLN A 182 -13.38 -12.11 -1.74
C GLN A 182 -13.06 -13.59 -1.54
N SER A 183 -11.83 -14.03 -1.84
CA SER A 183 -11.39 -15.42 -1.70
C SER A 183 -10.70 -15.74 -0.38
N VAL A 184 -10.33 -14.73 0.43
CA VAL A 184 -9.87 -14.95 1.80
C VAL A 184 -11.01 -15.56 2.62
N SER A 185 -10.95 -16.87 2.80
CA SER A 185 -11.69 -17.61 3.83
C SER A 185 -11.17 -17.20 5.21
N GLN A 186 -11.89 -17.51 6.29
CA GLN A 186 -11.58 -17.09 7.67
C GLN A 186 -10.22 -17.58 8.26
N VAL A 187 -9.26 -17.94 7.42
CA VAL A 187 -7.93 -18.44 7.80
C VAL A 187 -7.02 -17.27 8.15
N ASN A 188 -7.34 -16.64 9.28
CA ASN A 188 -6.42 -16.15 10.31
C ASN A 188 -7.24 -15.34 11.32
N ALA A 189 -8.30 -15.97 11.84
CA ALA A 189 -8.69 -15.66 13.20
C ALA A 189 -7.51 -16.00 14.12
N VAL A 190 -6.80 -14.97 14.57
CA VAL A 190 -6.30 -14.91 15.94
C VAL A 190 -5.32 -16.03 16.32
N LYS A 191 -4.03 -15.81 16.05
CA LYS A 191 -2.94 -16.41 16.84
C LYS A 191 -2.76 -15.73 18.22
N ALA A 192 -3.84 -15.22 18.80
CA ALA A 192 -3.89 -14.74 20.17
C ALA A 192 -4.90 -15.59 20.96
N LYS A 193 -4.58 -16.88 21.13
CA LYS A 193 -5.24 -17.75 22.10
C LYS A 193 -4.36 -18.84 22.70
N ASP A 194 -3.04 -18.73 22.54
CA ASP A 194 -2.06 -19.65 23.12
C ASP A 194 -1.05 -18.89 23.99
N ASP A 195 -1.52 -18.04 24.92
CA ASP A 195 -0.69 -17.49 26.02
C ASP A 195 -1.55 -17.23 27.28
N SER A 196 -2.42 -18.19 27.59
CA SER A 196 -2.94 -18.37 28.94
C SER A 196 -2.54 -19.76 29.41
N GLY A 197 -1.26 -19.88 29.77
CA GLY A 197 -0.71 -20.90 30.66
C GLY A 197 -0.44 -20.28 32.02
#